data_AF-A7TL16-F1
#
_entry.id   AF-A7TL16-F1
#
_cell.length_a   1.000
_cell.length_b   1.000
_cell.length_c   1.000
_cell.angle_alpha   90.00
_cell.angle_beta   90.00
_cell.angle_gamma   90.00
#
_symmetry.space_group_name_H-M   'P 1'
#
loop_
_entity.id
_entity.type
_entity.pdbx_description
1 polymer ?
#
loop_
_entity_poly.entity_id
_entity_poly.type
_entity_poly.pdbx_seq_one_letter_code
_entity_poly.pdbx_strand_id
1 'polypeptide(L)'
;MSSNILSVVNPPPQRDLDNEETKDCIPCQIMSTMFSIGFGAYLVSGKPFEYTEVERRRGVTMAEFEKRNPKWWKGSLRGLGGTLIILGFVRGTEGWLWNKEKEYKKF
;
A
#
# COMPACT_ATOMS: atom_id res chain seq x y z
N MET A 1 -3.72 21.28 17.90
CA MET A 1 -3.73 21.63 16.48
C MET A 1 -5.16 21.85 16.04
N SER A 2 -5.49 23.08 15.67
CA SER A 2 -6.80 23.44 15.11
C SER A 2 -6.82 23.08 13.63
N SER A 3 -7.43 21.95 13.29
CA SER A 3 -7.68 21.55 11.90
C SER A 3 -8.57 22.60 11.23
N ASN A 4 -8.05 23.29 10.21
CA ASN A 4 -8.80 24.27 9.43
C ASN A 4 -9.00 23.75 8.01
N ILE A 5 -10.24 23.65 7.56
CA ILE A 5 -10.57 23.16 6.20
C ILE A 5 -9.89 23.98 5.10
N LEU A 6 -9.55 25.25 5.37
CA LEU A 6 -8.79 26.12 4.46
C LEU A 6 -7.38 25.60 4.15
N SER A 7 -6.74 24.84 5.05
CA SER A 7 -5.38 24.33 4.83
C SER A 7 -5.32 23.17 3.82
N VAL A 8 -6.47 22.63 3.42
CA VAL A 8 -6.56 21.62 2.35
C VAL A 8 -6.58 22.29 0.97
N VAL A 9 -7.21 23.47 0.86
CA VAL A 9 -7.38 24.20 -0.40
C VAL A 9 -6.20 25.15 -0.66
N ASN A 10 -5.59 25.69 0.38
CA ASN A 10 -4.38 26.49 0.30
C ASN A 10 -3.32 25.92 1.26
N PRO A 11 -2.58 24.88 0.85
CA PRO A 11 -1.57 24.29 1.68
C PRO A 11 -0.47 25.33 1.99
N PRO A 12 0.11 25.31 3.21
CA PRO A 12 1.25 26.16 3.51
C PRO A 12 2.40 25.86 2.54
N PRO A 13 3.27 26.86 2.26
CA PRO A 13 4.42 26.68 1.38
C PRO A 13 5.31 25.53 1.87
N GLN A 14 5.94 24.83 0.91
CA GLN A 14 6.91 23.77 1.23
C GLN A 14 7.96 24.33 2.19
N ARG A 15 8.06 23.68 3.35
CA ARG A 15 9.08 23.93 4.37
C ARG A 15 9.70 22.59 4.73
N ASP A 16 10.93 22.64 5.20
CA ASP A 16 11.52 21.47 5.84
C ASP A 16 10.77 21.18 7.14
N LEU A 17 10.46 19.90 7.33
CA LEU A 17 9.86 19.40 8.57
C LEU A 17 10.99 19.21 9.58
N ASP A 18 10.82 19.75 10.78
CA ASP A 18 11.82 19.52 11.82
C ASP A 18 11.80 18.05 12.27
N ASN A 19 12.92 17.57 12.82
CA ASN A 19 12.99 16.20 13.32
C ASN A 19 11.90 15.94 14.35
N GLU A 20 11.56 16.92 15.23
CA GLU A 20 10.46 16.79 16.20
C GLU A 20 9.09 16.50 15.58
N GLU A 21 8.80 17.04 14.41
CA GLU A 21 7.52 16.84 13.72
C GLU A 21 7.46 15.49 12.99
N THR A 22 8.61 14.85 12.76
CA THR A 22 8.72 13.57 12.05
C THR A 22 9.05 12.40 12.98
N LYS A 23 9.25 12.62 14.28
CA LYS A 23 9.55 11.54 15.26
C LYS A 23 8.41 10.54 15.37
N ASP A 24 7.16 11.00 15.26
CA ASP A 24 5.96 10.16 15.33
C ASP A 24 5.65 9.47 14.00
N CYS A 25 6.55 8.59 13.59
CA CYS A 25 6.37 7.75 12.40
C CYS A 25 5.39 6.59 12.60
N ILE A 26 4.80 6.39 13.79
CA ILE A 26 3.93 5.24 14.09
C ILE A 26 2.72 5.18 13.13
N PRO A 27 1.94 6.26 12.90
CA PRO A 27 0.83 6.22 11.97
C PRO A 27 1.28 5.91 10.53
N CYS A 28 2.42 6.46 10.10
CA CYS A 28 3.02 6.19 8.80
C CYS A 28 3.43 4.72 8.66
N GLN A 29 4.04 4.14 9.70
CA GLN A 29 4.44 2.73 9.73
C GLN A 29 3.22 1.80 9.70
N ILE A 30 2.16 2.13 10.44
CA ILE A 30 0.90 1.38 10.41
C ILE A 30 0.29 1.44 9.00
N MET A 31 0.19 2.62 8.41
CA MET A 31 -0.38 2.78 7.06
C MET A 31 0.45 2.06 6.00
N SER A 32 1.77 2.18 6.03
CA SER A 32 2.67 1.42 5.17
C SER A 32 2.46 -0.09 5.32
N THR A 33 2.28 -0.57 6.55
CA THR A 33 2.10 -1.99 6.85
C THR A 33 0.75 -2.49 6.33
N MET A 34 -0.34 -1.80 6.67
CA MET A 34 -1.70 -2.16 6.26
C MET A 34 -1.84 -2.12 4.74
N PHE A 35 -1.29 -1.09 4.08
CA PHE A 35 -1.31 -1.01 2.62
C PHE A 35 -0.54 -2.17 2.00
N SER A 36 0.69 -2.43 2.45
CA SER A 36 1.53 -3.45 1.84
C SER A 36 0.95 -4.85 2.02
N ILE A 37 0.44 -5.19 3.22
CA ILE A 37 -0.21 -6.47 3.47
C ILE A 37 -1.55 -6.56 2.73
N GLY A 38 -2.41 -5.55 2.87
CA GLY A 38 -3.76 -5.56 2.31
C GLY A 38 -3.75 -5.57 0.78
N PHE A 39 -3.07 -4.63 0.16
CA PHE A 39 -2.94 -4.57 -1.29
C PHE A 39 -2.11 -5.74 -1.83
N GLY A 40 -1.06 -6.14 -1.12
CA GLY A 40 -0.28 -7.33 -1.48
C GLY A 40 -1.12 -8.60 -1.50
N ALA A 41 -1.94 -8.83 -0.48
CA ALA A 41 -2.87 -9.96 -0.42
C ALA A 41 -3.92 -9.91 -1.54
N TYR A 42 -4.45 -8.72 -1.84
CA TYR A 42 -5.37 -8.51 -2.96
C TYR A 42 -4.73 -8.92 -4.30
N LEU A 43 -3.50 -8.50 -4.57
CA LEU A 43 -2.77 -8.90 -5.78
C LEU A 43 -2.46 -10.40 -5.84
N VAL A 44 -1.96 -10.99 -4.74
CA VAL A 44 -1.61 -12.42 -4.67
C VAL A 44 -2.84 -13.31 -4.89
N SER A 45 -3.98 -12.93 -4.34
CA SER A 45 -5.24 -13.69 -4.49
C SER A 45 -5.68 -13.84 -5.96
N GLY A 46 -5.19 -12.96 -6.85
CA GLY A 46 -5.60 -12.94 -8.25
C GLY A 46 -6.99 -12.35 -8.50
N LYS A 47 -7.64 -11.81 -7.48
CA LYS A 47 -8.92 -11.08 -7.59
C LYS A 47 -8.97 -10.02 -8.70
N PRO A 48 -7.91 -9.22 -8.96
CA PRO A 48 -7.91 -8.27 -10.08
C PRO A 48 -8.06 -8.92 -11.47
N PHE A 49 -7.75 -10.21 -11.59
CA PHE A 49 -7.72 -10.94 -12.86
C PHE A 49 -8.82 -12.00 -12.96
N GLU A 50 -9.84 -11.90 -12.10
CA GLU A 50 -11.01 -12.77 -12.12
C GLU A 50 -11.97 -12.28 -13.22
N TYR A 51 -12.37 -13.18 -14.11
CA TYR A 51 -13.37 -12.87 -15.12
C TYR A 51 -14.76 -12.90 -14.47
N THR A 52 -15.42 -11.74 -14.42
CA THR A 52 -16.68 -11.56 -13.69
C THR A 52 -17.83 -11.14 -14.61
N GLU A 53 -19.05 -11.08 -14.06
CA GLU A 53 -20.24 -10.57 -14.76
C GLU A 53 -20.08 -9.15 -15.29
N VAL A 54 -19.20 -8.33 -14.70
CA VAL A 54 -18.93 -6.96 -15.17
C VAL A 54 -18.35 -6.99 -16.58
N GLU A 55 -17.36 -7.85 -16.82
CA GLU A 55 -16.74 -7.99 -18.14
C GLU A 55 -17.68 -8.67 -19.14
N ARG A 56 -18.48 -9.63 -18.67
CA ARG A 56 -19.52 -10.26 -19.49
C ARG A 56 -20.57 -9.23 -19.96
N ARG A 57 -21.04 -8.34 -19.07
CA ARG A 57 -21.99 -7.26 -19.40
C ARG A 57 -21.39 -6.21 -20.35
N ARG A 58 -20.07 -6.05 -20.33
CA ARG A 58 -19.32 -5.21 -21.29
C ARG A 58 -19.09 -5.89 -22.64
N GLY A 59 -19.57 -7.12 -22.81
CA GLY A 59 -19.41 -7.89 -24.05
C GLY A 59 -17.99 -8.44 -24.26
N VAL A 60 -17.15 -8.44 -23.23
CA VAL A 60 -15.79 -8.99 -23.31
C VAL A 60 -15.89 -10.51 -23.23
N THR A 61 -15.39 -11.23 -24.23
CA THR A 61 -15.34 -12.70 -24.19
C THR A 61 -14.21 -13.18 -23.30
N MET A 62 -14.26 -14.44 -22.86
CA MET A 62 -13.18 -15.04 -22.06
C MET A 62 -11.84 -15.00 -22.80
N ALA A 63 -11.83 -15.30 -24.11
CA ALA A 63 -10.63 -15.28 -24.93
C ALA A 63 -10.02 -13.87 -25.04
N GLU A 64 -10.87 -12.85 -25.21
CA GLU A 64 -10.45 -11.45 -25.24
C GLU A 64 -9.89 -11.01 -23.88
N PHE A 65 -10.52 -11.42 -22.78
CA PHE A 65 -10.05 -11.15 -21.43
C PHE A 65 -8.68 -11.78 -21.13
N GLU A 66 -8.46 -13.03 -21.56
CA GLU A 66 -7.17 -13.70 -21.43
C GLU A 66 -6.08 -13.06 -22.28
N LYS A 67 -6.42 -12.58 -23.49
CA LYS A 67 -5.48 -11.85 -24.35
C LYS A 67 -5.03 -10.53 -23.71
N ARG A 68 -5.95 -9.82 -23.04
CA ARG A 68 -5.65 -8.57 -22.31
C ARG A 68 -4.87 -8.80 -21.02
N ASN A 69 -5.01 -9.98 -20.41
CA ASN A 69 -4.36 -10.34 -19.16
C ASN A 69 -3.46 -11.57 -19.36
N PRO A 70 -2.30 -11.42 -20.00
CA PRO A 70 -1.42 -12.56 -20.27
C PRO A 70 -0.84 -13.15 -18.98
N LYS A 71 -0.46 -14.43 -19.01
CA LYS A 71 0.02 -15.18 -17.84
C LYS A 71 1.23 -14.52 -17.15
N TRP A 72 2.17 -13.97 -17.92
CA TRP A 72 3.35 -13.29 -17.38
C TRP A 72 2.98 -12.03 -16.58
N TRP A 73 1.96 -11.29 -17.03
CA TRP A 73 1.46 -10.09 -16.35
C TRP A 73 0.79 -10.44 -15.02
N LYS A 74 -0.12 -11.43 -15.04
CA LYS A 74 -0.75 -11.98 -13.84
C LYS A 74 0.30 -12.49 -12.84
N GLY A 75 1.32 -13.18 -13.34
CA GLY A 75 2.45 -13.66 -12.54
C GLY A 75 3.26 -12.54 -11.90
N SER A 76 3.58 -11.51 -12.67
CA SER A 76 4.36 -10.35 -12.19
C SER A 76 3.63 -9.61 -11.07
N LEU A 77 2.32 -9.39 -11.21
CA LEU A 77 1.53 -8.70 -10.19
C LEU A 77 1.32 -9.54 -8.93
N ARG A 78 1.20 -10.87 -9.05
CA ARG A 78 1.22 -11.76 -7.89
C ARG A 78 2.58 -11.74 -7.19
N GLY A 79 3.68 -11.74 -7.94
CA GLY A 79 5.04 -11.62 -7.40
C GLY A 79 5.27 -10.30 -6.67
N LEU A 80 4.79 -9.18 -7.25
CA LEU A 80 4.78 -7.87 -6.60
C LEU A 80 3.95 -7.90 -5.30
N GLY A 81 2.76 -8.50 -5.35
CA GLY A 81 1.92 -8.66 -4.17
C GLY A 81 2.61 -9.44 -3.05
N GLY A 82 3.31 -10.54 -3.37
CA GLY A 82 4.09 -11.29 -2.39
C GLY A 82 5.23 -10.46 -1.79
N THR A 83 5.90 -9.67 -2.63
CA THR A 83 6.96 -8.73 -2.19
C THR A 83 6.40 -7.69 -1.22
N LEU A 84 5.21 -7.14 -1.51
CA LEU A 84 4.53 -6.19 -0.62
C LEU A 84 4.16 -6.82 0.72
N ILE A 85 3.68 -8.07 0.73
CA ILE A 85 3.39 -8.77 1.99
C ILE A 85 4.65 -8.89 2.84
N ILE A 86 5.77 -9.31 2.25
CA ILE A 86 7.07 -9.40 2.94
C ILE A 86 7.47 -8.02 3.48
N LEU A 87 7.41 -6.99 2.65
CA LEU A 87 7.70 -5.61 3.06
C LEU A 87 6.81 -5.15 4.22
N GLY A 88 5.53 -5.51 4.19
CA GLY A 88 4.57 -5.21 5.25
C GLY A 88 4.96 -5.85 6.57
N PHE A 89 5.37 -7.12 6.59
CA PHE A 89 5.87 -7.77 7.81
C PHE A 89 7.18 -7.14 8.30
N VAL A 90 8.11 -6.83 7.39
CA VAL A 90 9.37 -6.16 7.74
C VAL A 90 9.10 -4.81 8.40
N ARG A 91 8.25 -3.98 7.78
CA ARG A 91 7.85 -2.65 8.30
C ARG A 91 7.02 -2.74 9.58
N GLY A 92 6.07 -3.66 9.66
CA GLY A 92 5.18 -3.81 10.81
C GLY A 92 5.90 -4.30 12.06
N THR A 93 6.95 -5.09 11.89
CA THR A 93 7.78 -5.59 13.00
C THR A 93 8.97 -4.70 13.32
N GLU A 94 9.22 -3.67 12.52
CA GLU A 94 10.27 -2.69 12.77
C GLU A 94 10.02 -1.92 14.07
N GLY A 95 11.07 -1.65 14.83
CA GLY A 95 11.01 -1.14 16.19
C GLY A 95 10.76 -2.26 17.21
N TRP A 96 9.86 -3.20 16.95
CA TRP A 96 9.52 -4.29 17.90
C TRP A 96 10.52 -5.45 17.87
N LEU A 97 10.68 -6.12 16.73
CA LEU A 97 11.59 -7.26 16.57
C LEU A 97 13.03 -6.82 16.25
N TRP A 98 13.17 -5.75 15.45
CA TRP A 98 14.47 -5.26 14.95
C TRP A 98 14.46 -3.71 14.87
N ASN A 99 15.62 -3.07 14.75
CA ASN A 99 15.77 -1.61 14.79
C ASN A 99 15.14 -0.98 16.05
N LYS A 100 15.54 -1.46 17.24
CA LYS A 100 14.88 -1.14 18.52
C LYS A 100 15.09 0.29 19.02
N GLU A 101 16.05 1.02 18.45
CA GLU A 101 16.44 2.37 18.87
C GLU A 101 15.64 3.49 18.19
N LYS A 102 14.54 3.17 17.50
CA LYS A 102 13.69 4.18 16.84
C LYS A 102 13.24 5.27 17.81
N GLU A 103 13.29 6.51 17.33
CA GLU A 103 13.04 7.70 18.15
C GLU A 103 11.67 7.72 18.83
N TYR A 104 10.61 7.19 18.20
CA TYR A 104 9.29 7.10 18.82
C TYR A 104 9.20 6.17 20.04
N LYS A 105 10.21 5.33 20.30
CA LYS A 105 10.25 4.44 21.49
C LYS A 105 10.89 5.08 22.72
N LYS A 106 11.51 6.25 22.57
CA LYS A 106 12.21 6.94 23.66
C LYS A 106 11.26 7.75 24.55
N PHE A 107 9.95 7.67 24.31
CA PHE A 107 8.89 8.39 25.01
C PHE A 107 7.76 7.44 25.42
#